data_AF-A0A4Z0KCP7-F1
#
_entry.id   AF-A0A4Z0KCP7-F1
#
_cell.length_a   1.000
_cell.length_b   1.000
_cell.length_c   1.000
_cell.angle_alpha   90.00
_cell.angle_beta   90.00
_cell.angle_gamma   90.00
#
_symmetry.space_group_name_H-M   'P 1'
#
loop_
_entity.id
_entity.type
_entity.pdbx_description
1 polymer ?
#
loop_
_entity_poly.entity_id
_entity_poly.type
_entity_poly.pdbx_seq_one_letter_code
_entity_poly.pdbx_strand_id
1 'polypeptide(L)'
;MPRGRLGAVVGVIVGSLTTLGLVLVLGLVDREFERVIAIAGIVTGTCMTVATLSMRRFAANLRTGAGEVEAWLSLGAKPRRAVQRLRSESIREALLPNLDQTKNTGLVTLPGAFVGALFGGASPLEAAEFQIVVLAALILAGAITAVLGTRIAAGARVLPAPEQ
;
A
#
# COMPACT_ATOMS: atom_id res chain seq x y z
N MET A 1 -18.36 1.27 -4.84
CA MET A 1 -18.49 0.39 -3.64
C MET A 1 -18.75 1.23 -2.40
N PRO A 2 -19.84 1.02 -1.65
CA PRO A 2 -20.24 1.87 -0.52
C PRO A 2 -19.22 1.92 0.63
N ARG A 3 -18.49 0.83 0.88
CA ARG A 3 -17.41 0.77 1.89
C ARG A 3 -16.00 1.01 1.34
N GLY A 4 -15.88 1.30 0.04
CA GLY A 4 -14.57 1.48 -0.61
C GLY A 4 -13.81 2.70 -0.09
N ARG A 5 -14.49 3.85 0.02
CA ARG A 5 -13.89 5.10 0.54
C ARG A 5 -13.42 4.94 1.98
N LEU A 6 -14.28 4.37 2.84
CA LEU A 6 -13.92 4.09 4.24
C LEU A 6 -12.71 3.14 4.33
N GLY A 7 -12.70 2.07 3.53
CA GLY A 7 -11.57 1.15 3.47
C GLY A 7 -10.27 1.85 3.05
N ALA A 8 -10.31 2.69 2.01
CA ALA A 8 -9.14 3.45 1.58
C ALA A 8 -8.61 4.38 2.69
N VAL A 9 -9.48 5.19 3.31
CA VAL A 9 -9.07 6.14 4.36
C VAL A 9 -8.50 5.42 5.57
N VAL A 10 -9.19 4.39 6.08
CA VAL A 10 -8.72 3.62 7.23
C VAL A 10 -7.41 2.89 6.90
N GLY A 11 -7.30 2.32 5.69
CA GLY A 11 -6.07 1.68 5.22
C GLY A 11 -4.88 2.64 5.22
N VAL A 12 -5.06 3.85 4.67
CA VAL A 12 -4.01 4.87 4.62
C VAL A 12 -3.59 5.30 6.02
N ILE A 13 -4.54 5.67 6.87
CA ILE A 13 -4.23 6.16 8.23
C ILE A 13 -3.51 5.08 9.03
N VAL A 14 -4.02 3.85 9.05
CA VAL A 14 -3.42 2.77 9.82
C VAL A 14 -2.07 2.36 9.22
N GLY A 15 -1.96 2.26 7.89
CA GLY A 15 -0.71 1.94 7.21
C GLY A 15 0.40 2.96 7.50
N SER A 16 0.08 4.25 7.37
CA SER A 16 1.01 5.35 7.66
C SER A 16 1.42 5.36 9.13
N LEU A 17 0.46 5.40 10.06
CA LEU A 17 0.75 5.53 11.48
C LEU A 17 1.48 4.33 12.04
N THR A 18 1.10 3.11 11.63
CA THR A 18 1.76 1.89 12.10
C THR A 18 3.21 1.85 11.62
N THR A 19 3.45 2.16 10.34
CA THR A 19 4.81 2.15 9.77
C THR A 19 5.67 3.25 10.38
N LEU A 20 5.16 4.48 10.43
CA LEU A 20 5.88 5.61 11.02
C LEU A 20 6.19 5.35 12.50
N GLY A 21 5.21 4.86 13.27
CA GLY A 21 5.40 4.48 14.66
C GLY A 21 6.48 3.42 14.83
N LEU A 22 6.46 2.38 13.99
CA LEU A 22 7.46 1.31 14.05
C LEU A 22 8.87 1.81 13.73
N VAL A 23 9.02 2.64 12.70
CA VAL A 23 10.32 3.26 12.33
C VAL A 23 10.88 4.10 13.48
N LEU A 24 10.05 4.89 14.15
CA LEU A 24 10.46 5.77 15.26
C LEU A 24 10.72 5.03 16.58
N VAL A 25 9.94 3.99 16.86
CA VAL A 25 10.10 3.16 18.06
C VAL A 25 11.37 2.30 17.96
N LEU A 26 11.65 1.76 16.78
CA LEU A 26 12.86 0.96 16.53
C LEU A 26 14.12 1.82 16.38
N GLY A 27 14.00 3.15 16.33
CA GLY A 27 15.15 4.05 16.19
C GLY A 27 15.85 3.90 14.84
N LEU A 28 15.12 3.51 13.80
CA LEU A 28 15.70 3.32 12.46
C LEU A 28 16.02 4.64 11.75
N VAL A 29 15.51 5.75 12.28
CA VAL A 29 15.66 7.11 11.75
C VAL A 29 15.83 8.04 12.93
N ASP A 30 16.79 8.96 12.83
CA ASP A 30 17.00 9.97 13.86
C ASP A 30 15.76 10.84 14.00
N ARG A 31 15.46 11.23 15.25
CA ARG A 31 14.24 12.00 15.58
C ARG A 31 14.35 13.48 15.23
N GLU A 32 15.23 13.82 14.30
CA GLU A 32 15.33 15.14 13.72
C GLU A 32 14.06 15.45 12.92
N PHE A 33 13.50 16.65 13.13
CA PHE A 33 12.23 17.04 12.53
C PHE A 33 12.21 16.86 11.00
N GLU A 34 13.32 17.17 10.33
CA GLU A 34 13.43 17.08 8.86
C GLU A 34 13.31 15.64 8.36
N ARG A 35 14.02 14.70 8.99
CA ARG A 35 13.98 13.26 8.64
C ARG A 35 12.59 12.67 8.90
N VAL A 36 11.98 13.05 10.02
CA VAL A 36 10.63 12.59 10.39
C VAL A 36 9.57 13.10 9.41
N ILE A 37 9.61 14.39 9.06
CA ILE A 37 8.67 14.98 8.09
C ILE A 37 8.83 14.33 6.71
N ALA A 38 10.07 14.12 6.26
CA ALA A 38 10.35 13.47 4.99
C ALA A 38 9.77 12.06 4.91
N ILE A 39 10.04 11.21 5.91
CA ILE A 39 9.50 9.84 5.95
C ILE A 39 7.99 9.82 6.09
N ALA A 40 7.41 10.67 6.94
CA ALA A 40 5.96 10.73 7.11
C ALA A 40 5.26 11.08 5.78
N GLY A 41 5.81 12.03 5.02
CA GLY A 41 5.31 12.41 3.71
C GLY A 41 5.41 11.28 2.68
N ILE A 42 6.60 10.68 2.54
CA ILE A 42 6.85 9.63 1.55
C ILE A 42 6.02 8.37 1.85
N VAL A 43 5.97 7.93 3.11
CA VAL A 43 5.16 6.78 3.55
C VAL A 43 3.67 7.02 3.29
N THR A 44 3.16 8.20 3.62
CA THR A 44 1.74 8.54 3.41
C THR A 44 1.38 8.62 1.93
N GLY A 45 2.26 9.20 1.11
CA GLY A 45 2.08 9.21 -0.34
C GLY A 45 2.00 7.81 -0.94
N THR A 46 2.84 6.88 -0.48
CA THR A 46 2.78 5.47 -0.89
C THR A 46 1.48 4.81 -0.43
N CYS A 47 1.04 5.04 0.80
CA CYS A 47 -0.27 4.58 1.28
C CYS A 47 -1.41 5.06 0.36
N MET A 48 -1.45 6.34 0.00
CA MET A 48 -2.49 6.90 -0.88
C MET A 48 -2.48 6.24 -2.27
N THR A 49 -1.29 6.03 -2.83
CA THR A 49 -1.11 5.39 -4.14
C THR A 49 -1.58 3.94 -4.10
N VAL A 50 -1.14 3.16 -3.10
CA VAL A 50 -1.52 1.76 -2.94
C VAL A 50 -3.00 1.60 -2.61
N ALA A 51 -3.60 2.48 -1.82
CA ALA A 51 -5.03 2.50 -1.56
C ALA A 51 -5.83 2.70 -2.85
N THR A 52 -5.43 3.68 -3.67
CA THR A 52 -6.09 3.95 -4.96
C THR A 52 -5.99 2.74 -5.89
N LEU A 53 -4.80 2.17 -6.00
CA LEU A 53 -4.52 1.09 -6.93
C LEU A 53 -5.23 -0.21 -6.52
N SER A 54 -5.16 -0.57 -5.24
CA SER A 54 -5.83 -1.76 -4.68
C SER A 54 -7.35 -1.65 -4.78
N MET A 55 -7.94 -0.47 -4.54
CA MET A 55 -9.39 -0.27 -4.68
C MET A 55 -9.86 -0.36 -6.13
N ARG A 56 -9.14 0.27 -7.07
CA ARG A 56 -9.47 0.22 -8.49
C ARG A 56 -9.39 -1.20 -9.03
N ARG A 57 -8.31 -1.93 -8.71
CA ARG A 57 -8.13 -3.33 -9.11
C ARG A 57 -9.15 -4.24 -8.48
N PHE A 58 -9.48 -4.03 -7.20
CA PHE A 58 -10.51 -4.83 -6.54
C PHE A 58 -11.89 -4.59 -7.16
N ALA A 59 -12.25 -3.35 -7.47
CA ALA A 59 -13.50 -3.06 -8.18
C ALA A 59 -13.52 -3.67 -9.58
N ALA A 60 -12.41 -3.61 -10.32
CA ALA A 60 -12.30 -4.24 -11.64
C ALA A 60 -12.43 -5.77 -11.57
N ASN A 61 -11.70 -6.41 -10.65
CA ASN A 61 -11.71 -7.86 -10.46
C ASN A 61 -13.08 -8.36 -10.00
N LEU A 62 -13.83 -7.58 -9.21
CA LEU A 62 -15.21 -7.91 -8.84
C LEU A 62 -16.18 -7.86 -10.02
N ARG A 63 -15.96 -6.97 -10.99
CA ARG A 63 -16.80 -6.91 -12.20
C ARG A 63 -16.51 -8.09 -13.13
N THR A 64 -15.23 -8.38 -13.37
CA THR A 64 -14.83 -9.49 -14.25
C THR A 64 -15.09 -10.86 -13.59
N GLY A 65 -14.92 -10.96 -12.28
CA GLY A 65 -15.14 -12.17 -11.49
C GLY A 65 -16.55 -12.32 -10.91
N ALA A 66 -17.54 -11.55 -11.38
CA ALA A 66 -18.89 -11.56 -10.82
C ALA A 66 -19.51 -12.98 -10.80
N GLY A 67 -19.35 -13.74 -11.88
CA GLY A 67 -19.85 -15.12 -11.96
C GLY A 67 -19.21 -16.08 -10.95
N GLU A 68 -17.91 -15.91 -10.64
CA GLU A 68 -17.25 -16.69 -9.58
C GLU A 68 -17.82 -16.33 -8.21
N VAL A 69 -18.03 -15.04 -7.95
CA VAL A 69 -18.61 -14.56 -6.69
C VAL A 69 -20.03 -15.11 -6.51
N GLU A 70 -20.86 -15.07 -7.54
CA GLU A 70 -22.22 -15.61 -7.54
C GLU A 70 -22.25 -17.12 -7.34
N ALA A 71 -21.32 -17.87 -7.95
CA ALA A 71 -21.18 -19.30 -7.74
C ALA A 71 -20.87 -19.62 -6.27
N TRP A 72 -19.90 -18.92 -5.66
CA TRP A 72 -19.60 -19.09 -4.24
C TRP A 72 -20.78 -18.75 -3.33
N LEU A 73 -21.51 -17.67 -3.63
CA LEU A 73 -22.69 -17.28 -2.86
C LEU A 73 -23.83 -18.30 -3.00
N SER A 74 -24.02 -18.89 -4.18
CA SER A 74 -25.00 -19.95 -4.42
C SER A 74 -24.69 -21.22 -3.63
N LEU A 75 -23.41 -21.47 -3.34
CA LEU A 75 -22.96 -22.53 -2.45
C LEU A 75 -23.05 -22.16 -0.96
N GLY A 76 -23.65 -21.01 -0.61
CA GLY A 76 -23.80 -20.54 0.76
C GLY A 76 -22.54 -19.93 1.38
N ALA A 77 -21.53 -19.57 0.58
CA ALA A 77 -20.32 -18.95 1.12
C ALA A 77 -20.59 -17.54 1.67
N LYS A 78 -19.84 -17.14 2.71
CA LYS A 78 -19.89 -15.77 3.22
C LYS A 78 -19.34 -14.80 2.16
N PRO A 79 -19.86 -13.57 2.02
CA PRO A 79 -19.40 -12.59 1.02
C PRO A 79 -17.89 -12.35 1.03
N ARG A 80 -17.26 -12.31 2.22
CA ARG A 80 -15.80 -12.16 2.36
C ARG A 80 -15.00 -13.32 1.78
N ARG A 81 -15.55 -14.53 1.78
CA ARG A 81 -14.91 -15.73 1.22
C ARG A 81 -15.10 -15.76 -0.31
N ALA A 82 -16.29 -15.40 -0.78
CA ALA A 82 -16.60 -15.34 -2.21
C ALA A 82 -15.66 -14.39 -3.00
N VAL A 83 -15.17 -13.31 -2.36
CA VAL A 83 -14.28 -12.33 -2.99
C VAL A 83 -12.80 -12.51 -2.63
N GLN A 84 -12.44 -13.56 -1.89
CA GLN A 84 -11.11 -13.70 -1.29
C GLN A 84 -9.99 -13.79 -2.34
N ARG A 85 -10.20 -14.57 -3.41
CA ARG A 85 -9.25 -14.74 -4.52
C ARG A 85 -9.01 -13.42 -5.23
N LEU A 86 -10.09 -12.81 -5.71
CA LEU A 86 -10.09 -11.52 -6.40
C LEU A 86 -9.39 -10.43 -5.58
N ARG A 87 -9.66 -10.37 -4.27
CA ARG A 87 -9.00 -9.45 -3.34
C ARG A 87 -7.50 -9.71 -3.26
N SER A 88 -7.08 -10.97 -3.14
CA SER A 88 -5.67 -11.34 -3.04
C SER A 88 -4.89 -10.93 -4.29
N GLU A 89 -5.48 -11.12 -5.46
CA GLU A 89 -4.92 -10.69 -6.75
C GLU A 89 -4.77 -9.17 -6.79
N SER A 90 -5.82 -8.42 -6.42
CA SER A 90 -5.76 -6.96 -6.39
C SER A 90 -4.72 -6.40 -5.43
N ILE A 91 -4.52 -7.03 -4.26
CA ILE A 91 -3.46 -6.66 -3.31
C ILE A 91 -2.09 -6.91 -3.94
N ARG A 92 -1.88 -8.11 -4.49
CA ARG A 92 -0.59 -8.50 -5.10
C ARG A 92 -0.22 -7.52 -6.21
N GLU A 93 -1.14 -7.26 -7.12
CA GLU A 93 -0.93 -6.30 -8.19
C GLU A 93 -0.58 -4.92 -7.62
N ALA A 94 -1.34 -4.42 -6.63
CA ALA A 94 -1.15 -3.09 -6.05
C ALA A 94 0.23 -2.86 -5.44
N LEU A 95 0.91 -3.93 -5.02
CA LEU A 95 2.23 -3.88 -4.42
C LEU A 95 3.37 -4.08 -5.42
N LEU A 96 3.09 -4.55 -6.65
CA LEU A 96 4.11 -4.79 -7.67
C LEU A 96 4.98 -3.54 -7.95
N PRO A 97 4.42 -2.33 -8.14
CA PRO A 97 5.26 -1.16 -8.40
C PRO A 97 6.29 -0.87 -7.30
N ASN A 98 5.90 -1.03 -6.02
CA ASN A 98 6.81 -0.83 -4.89
C ASN A 98 7.90 -1.91 -4.85
N LEU A 99 7.54 -3.16 -5.14
CA LEU A 99 8.49 -4.27 -5.19
C LEU A 99 9.48 -4.09 -6.34
N ASP A 100 9.01 -3.70 -7.52
CA ASP A 100 9.85 -3.50 -8.70
C ASP A 100 10.77 -2.29 -8.52
N GLN A 101 10.26 -1.19 -7.93
CA GLN A 101 11.09 -0.06 -7.54
C GLN A 101 12.18 -0.49 -6.55
N THR A 102 11.83 -1.26 -5.53
CA THR A 102 12.78 -1.72 -4.50
C THR A 102 13.86 -2.61 -5.11
N LYS A 103 13.49 -3.55 -5.99
CA LYS A 103 14.44 -4.44 -6.67
C LYS A 103 15.43 -3.69 -7.56
N ASN A 104 14.98 -2.64 -8.23
CA ASN A 104 15.81 -1.89 -9.18
C ASN A 104 16.64 -0.78 -8.52
N THR A 105 16.28 -0.40 -7.29
CA THR A 105 16.98 0.65 -6.54
C THR A 105 18.42 0.22 -6.23
N GLY A 106 19.38 1.08 -6.56
CA GLY A 106 20.81 0.85 -6.37
C GLY A 106 21.48 0.04 -7.48
N LEU A 107 20.71 -0.66 -8.33
CA LEU A 107 21.23 -1.37 -9.50
C LEU A 107 21.14 -0.52 -10.78
N VAL A 108 19.95 0.02 -11.04
CA VAL A 108 19.64 0.75 -12.27
C VAL A 108 19.14 2.16 -11.97
N THR A 109 18.46 2.34 -10.84
CA THR A 109 17.89 3.62 -10.45
C THR A 109 18.38 4.06 -9.08
N LEU A 110 18.66 5.36 -8.94
CA LEU A 110 18.89 6.00 -7.65
C LEU A 110 17.65 6.85 -7.31
N PRO A 111 16.94 6.56 -6.21
CA PRO A 111 15.78 7.35 -5.79
C PRO A 111 16.15 8.82 -5.57
N GLY A 112 15.22 9.72 -5.86
CA GLY A 112 15.44 11.16 -5.68
C GLY A 112 15.80 11.56 -4.25
N ALA A 113 15.26 10.87 -3.24
CA ALA A 113 15.60 11.11 -1.83
C ALA A 113 17.06 10.76 -1.51
N PHE A 114 17.56 9.63 -2.04
CA PHE A 114 18.96 9.24 -1.92
C PHE A 114 19.88 10.26 -2.59
N VAL A 115 19.60 10.62 -3.85
CA VAL A 115 20.39 11.61 -4.60
C VAL A 115 20.34 12.99 -3.92
N GLY A 116 19.17 13.38 -3.40
CA GLY A 116 19.00 14.61 -2.65
C GLY A 116 19.84 14.65 -1.37
N ALA A 117 19.92 13.55 -0.62
CA ALA A 117 20.77 13.46 0.56
C ALA A 117 22.26 13.62 0.21
N LEU A 118 22.72 13.01 -0.89
CA LEU A 118 24.10 13.18 -1.36
C LEU A 118 24.42 14.64 -1.71
N PHE A 119 23.53 15.31 -2.47
CA PHE A 119 23.71 16.73 -2.78
C PHE A 119 23.58 17.64 -1.56
N GLY A 120 22.84 17.20 -0.54
CA GLY A 120 22.78 17.84 0.77
C GLY A 120 24.03 17.64 1.64
N GLY A 121 25.04 16.91 1.15
CA GLY A 121 26.31 16.68 1.84
C GLY A 121 26.37 15.43 2.69
N ALA A 122 25.34 14.57 2.67
CA ALA A 122 25.36 13.29 3.38
C ALA A 122 26.38 12.34 2.74
N SER A 123 26.98 11.48 3.57
CA SER A 123 27.88 10.44 3.05
C SER A 123 27.09 9.38 2.23
N PRO A 124 27.70 8.75 1.21
CA PRO A 124 27.03 7.70 0.44
C PRO A 124 26.52 6.52 1.28
N LEU A 125 27.25 6.19 2.35
CA LEU A 125 26.87 5.12 3.25
C LEU A 125 25.63 5.50 4.07
N GLU A 126 25.62 6.69 4.68
CA GLU A 126 24.49 7.19 5.45
C GLU A 126 23.22 7.30 4.58
N ALA A 127 23.35 7.84 3.37
CA ALA A 127 22.23 7.94 2.43
C ALA A 127 21.68 6.56 2.06
N ALA A 128 22.55 5.55 1.92
CA ALA A 128 22.16 4.19 1.56
C ALA A 128 21.40 3.50 2.69
N GLU A 129 21.89 3.62 3.93
CA GLU A 129 21.23 3.08 5.12
C GLU A 129 19.83 3.66 5.28
N PHE A 130 19.69 4.99 5.19
CA PHE A 130 18.40 5.65 5.24
C PHE A 130 17.47 5.17 4.11
N GLN A 131 17.99 5.03 2.89
CA GLN A 131 17.19 4.59 1.75
C GLN A 131 16.68 3.15 1.90
N ILE A 132 17.47 2.24 2.49
CA ILE A 132 17.02 0.87 2.78
C ILE A 132 15.85 0.88 3.76
N VAL A 133 15.94 1.69 4.83
CA VAL A 133 14.84 1.87 5.79
C VAL A 133 13.59 2.41 5.11
N VAL A 134 13.74 3.42 4.23
CA VAL A 134 12.62 3.98 3.46
C VAL A 134 11.96 2.90 2.59
N LEU A 135 12.72 2.14 1.81
CA LEU A 135 12.15 1.09 0.94
C LEU A 135 11.37 0.04 1.74
N ALA A 136 11.92 -0.41 2.87
CA ALA A 136 11.25 -1.34 3.78
C ALA A 136 9.95 -0.74 4.33
N ALA A 137 9.98 0.53 4.74
CA ALA A 137 8.81 1.26 5.23
C ALA A 137 7.72 1.37 4.15
N LEU A 138 8.08 1.65 2.90
CA LEU A 138 7.11 1.75 1.80
C LEU A 138 6.41 0.42 1.51
N ILE A 139 7.14 -0.69 1.54
CA ILE A 139 6.56 -2.03 1.36
C ILE A 139 5.60 -2.34 2.52
N LEU A 140 6.01 -2.10 3.77
CA LEU A 140 5.20 -2.35 4.95
C LEU A 140 3.91 -1.52 4.93
N ALA A 141 4.04 -0.20 4.73
CA ALA A 141 2.92 0.72 4.70
C ALA A 141 1.93 0.39 3.58
N GLY A 142 2.45 0.10 2.39
CA GLY A 142 1.65 -0.36 1.25
C GLY A 142 0.90 -1.66 1.57
N ALA A 143 1.58 -2.66 2.13
CA ALA A 143 0.97 -3.94 2.45
C ALA A 143 -0.17 -3.82 3.48
N ILE A 144 0.06 -3.08 4.57
CA ILE A 144 -0.98 -2.82 5.59
C ILE A 144 -2.17 -2.10 4.95
N THR A 145 -1.90 -1.06 4.14
CA THR A 145 -2.93 -0.25 3.48
C THR A 145 -3.80 -1.10 2.55
N ALA A 146 -3.17 -1.90 1.68
CA ALA A 146 -3.88 -2.75 0.73
C ALA A 146 -4.71 -3.83 1.44
N VAL A 147 -4.12 -4.52 2.43
CA VAL A 147 -4.80 -5.61 3.15
C VAL A 147 -5.98 -5.08 3.96
N LEU A 148 -5.76 -4.04 4.78
CA LEU A 148 -6.79 -3.51 5.66
C LEU A 148 -7.89 -2.81 4.85
N GLY A 149 -7.49 -1.98 3.89
CA GLY A 149 -8.44 -1.23 3.08
C GLY A 149 -9.35 -2.16 2.30
N THR A 150 -8.79 -3.13 1.58
CA THR A 150 -9.60 -4.08 0.79
C THR A 150 -10.42 -5.02 1.66
N ARG A 151 -9.94 -5.38 2.87
CA ARG A 151 -10.73 -6.17 3.84
C ARG A 151 -11.98 -5.43 4.32
N ILE A 152 -11.89 -4.11 4.52
CA ILE A 152 -13.04 -3.27 4.87
C ILE A 152 -13.98 -3.12 3.66
N ALA A 153 -13.43 -2.87 2.47
CA ALA A 153 -14.19 -2.75 1.24
C ALA A 153 -14.97 -4.04 0.89
N ALA A 154 -14.36 -5.21 1.10
CA ALA A 154 -14.97 -6.53 0.92
C ALA A 154 -16.15 -6.81 1.88
N GLY A 155 -16.37 -5.96 2.89
CA GLY A 155 -17.57 -6.00 3.74
C GLY A 155 -18.80 -5.33 3.13
N ALA A 156 -18.69 -4.74 1.94
CA ALA A 156 -19.85 -4.22 1.21
C ALA A 156 -20.68 -5.39 0.66
N ARG A 157 -22.01 -5.36 0.87
CA ARG A 157 -22.96 -6.36 0.34
C ARG A 157 -23.39 -6.09 -1.11
N VAL A 158 -22.82 -5.08 -1.75
CA VAL A 158 -23.27 -4.57 -3.05
C VAL A 158 -22.09 -4.58 -4.01
N LEU A 159 -22.26 -5.25 -5.16
CA LEU A 159 -21.29 -5.23 -6.24
C LEU A 159 -21.15 -3.79 -6.79
N PRO A 160 -19.97 -3.40 -7.31
CA PRO A 160 -19.82 -2.12 -7.98
C PRO A 160 -20.80 -2.06 -9.16
N ALA A 161 -21.62 -1.01 -9.25
CA ALA A 161 -22.43 -0.76 -10.44
C ALA A 161 -21.52 -0.59 -11.67
N PRO A 162 -21.93 -1.04 -12.87
CA PRO A 162 -21.24 -0.68 -14.10
C PRO A 162 -21.20 0.85 -14.23
N GLU A 163 -20.03 1.39 -14.58
CA GLU A 163 -19.93 2.81 -14.96
C GLU A 163 -20.77 2.99 -16.24
N GLN A 164 -21.73 3.91 -16.20
CA GLN A 164 -22.49 4.35 -17.36
C GLN A 164 -21.61 5.23 -18.26
#